data_AF-A0A6L7A4N8-F1
#
_entry.id   AF-A0A6L7A4N8-F1
#
_cell.length_a   1.000
_cell.length_b   1.000
_cell.length_c   1.000
_cell.angle_alpha   90.00
_cell.angle_beta   90.00
_cell.angle_gamma   90.00
#
_symmetry.space_group_name_H-M   'P 1'
#
loop_
_entity.id
_entity.type
_entity.pdbx_description
1 polymer ?
#
loop_
_entity_poly.entity_id
_entity_poly.type
_entity_poly.pdbx_seq_one_letter_code
_entity_poly.pdbx_strand_id
1 'polypeptide(L)'
;KTNNPCYFGKKIIVNNLVKHDRWGYSLNWGWRRDQLADLERMFYLLDGKAIPDNRHDVAIRFMDFVSAHPHEQVFDDDLFVIRYYQKGSGHITFKRLDLVDKMNDIVAKHFPSALSAK
;
A
#
# COMPACT_ATOMS: atom_id res chain seq x y z
N LYS A 1 -20.05 -0.10 2.47
CA LYS A 1 -18.76 -0.58 3.06
C LYS A 1 -18.13 -1.53 2.04
N THR A 2 -16.99 -1.16 1.44
CA THR A 2 -16.28 -1.91 0.38
C THR A 2 -15.29 -2.93 0.94
N ASN A 3 -15.62 -3.59 2.05
CA ASN A 3 -14.70 -4.50 2.72
C ASN A 3 -14.99 -5.94 2.30
N ASN A 4 -14.72 -6.25 1.03
CA ASN A 4 -14.70 -7.63 0.57
C ASN A 4 -13.31 -8.19 0.90
N PRO A 5 -13.20 -9.24 1.74
CA PRO A 5 -11.91 -9.76 2.23
C PRO A 5 -10.98 -10.25 1.12
N CYS A 6 -11.48 -10.50 -0.09
CA CYS A 6 -10.69 -11.00 -1.20
C CYS A 6 -10.79 -10.12 -2.46
N TYR A 7 -10.99 -8.81 -2.30
CA TYR A 7 -11.00 -7.87 -3.40
C TYR A 7 -10.29 -6.56 -3.03
N PHE A 8 -9.37 -6.14 -3.90
CA PHE A 8 -8.75 -4.83 -3.83
C PHE A 8 -9.66 -3.80 -4.50
N GLY A 9 -10.27 -2.92 -3.69
CA GLY A 9 -10.90 -1.71 -4.22
C GLY A 9 -9.87 -0.61 -4.51
N LYS A 10 -10.35 0.58 -4.91
CA LYS A 10 -9.52 1.79 -5.13
C LYS A 10 -8.63 2.16 -3.94
N LYS A 11 -8.98 1.73 -2.72
CA LYS A 11 -8.28 2.06 -1.49
C LYS A 11 -8.34 0.89 -0.53
N ILE A 12 -7.21 0.63 0.14
CA ILE A 12 -7.13 -0.29 1.27
C ILE A 12 -6.79 0.45 2.57
N ILE A 13 -7.15 -0.16 3.69
CA ILE A 13 -6.86 0.36 5.03
C ILE A 13 -5.91 -0.62 5.71
N VAL A 14 -4.73 -0.14 6.07
CA VAL A 14 -3.69 -0.91 6.73
C VAL A 14 -3.58 -0.44 8.18
N ASN A 15 -3.91 -1.30 9.12
CA ASN A 15 -3.71 -1.02 10.55
C ASN A 15 -2.25 -1.20 10.94
N ASN A 16 -1.76 -0.41 11.89
CA ASN A 16 -0.36 -0.42 12.32
C ASN A 16 0.62 -0.18 11.15
N LEU A 17 0.27 0.66 10.17
CA LEU A 17 1.21 1.08 9.14
C LEU A 17 2.30 1.97 9.74
N VAL A 18 1.91 2.93 10.58
CA VAL A 18 2.82 3.87 11.25
C VAL A 18 2.70 3.76 12.76
N LYS A 19 3.75 4.19 13.46
CA LYS A 19 3.73 4.55 14.87
C LYS A 19 3.70 6.07 14.97
N HIS A 20 3.04 6.57 16.01
CA HIS A 20 3.08 7.98 16.40
C HIS A 20 3.44 8.07 17.88
N ASP A 21 4.54 8.75 18.21
CA ASP A 21 4.95 9.02 19.58
C ASP A 21 5.47 10.46 19.73
N ARG A 22 6.12 10.77 20.87
CA ARG A 22 6.63 12.13 21.15
C ARG A 22 7.67 12.64 20.14
N TRP A 23 8.27 11.74 19.36
CA TRP A 23 9.23 12.05 18.30
C TRP A 23 8.59 12.16 16.92
N GLY A 24 7.25 12.07 16.85
CA GLY A 24 6.48 12.18 15.62
C GLY A 24 6.08 10.82 15.03
N TYR A 25 5.87 10.82 13.72
CA TYR A 25 5.51 9.62 12.98
C TYR A 25 6.76 8.82 12.57
N SER A 26 6.62 7.50 12.52
CA SER A 26 7.59 6.60 11.91
C SER A 26 6.86 5.41 11.28
N LEU A 27 7.41 4.84 10.20
CA LEU A 27 6.89 3.60 9.65
C LEU A 27 7.09 2.45 10.66
N ASN A 28 6.07 1.60 10.84
CA ASN A 28 6.26 0.38 11.61
C ASN A 28 7.13 -0.60 10.83
N TRP A 29 8.34 -0.82 11.33
CA TRP A 29 9.30 -1.76 10.78
C TRP A 29 8.84 -3.22 10.88
N GLY A 30 9.27 -4.03 9.91
CA GLY A 30 8.93 -5.46 9.79
C GLY A 30 7.91 -5.75 8.69
N TRP A 31 7.00 -6.70 8.93
CA TRP A 31 6.09 -7.24 7.91
C TRP A 31 5.24 -6.20 7.18
N ARG A 32 4.90 -5.06 7.81
CA ARG A 32 4.15 -3.97 7.16
C ARG A 32 4.95 -3.24 6.09
N ARG A 33 6.25 -3.07 6.31
CA ARG A 33 7.18 -2.53 5.32
C ARG A 33 7.26 -3.48 4.12
N ASP A 34 7.40 -4.79 4.38
CA ASP A 34 7.49 -5.78 3.31
C ASP A 34 6.20 -5.86 2.48
N GLN A 35 5.03 -5.80 3.13
CA GLN A 35 3.74 -5.72 2.42
C GLN A 35 3.61 -4.49 1.52
N LEU A 36 4.09 -3.33 1.95
CA LEU A 36 4.04 -2.12 1.13
C LEU A 36 4.97 -2.25 -0.08
N ALA A 37 6.17 -2.79 0.12
CA ALA A 37 7.10 -3.08 -0.96
C ALA A 37 6.54 -4.14 -1.93
N ASP A 38 5.89 -5.18 -1.43
CA ASP A 38 5.28 -6.22 -2.27
C ASP A 38 4.13 -5.69 -3.13
N LEU A 39 3.36 -4.71 -2.64
CA LEU A 39 2.36 -4.02 -3.48
C LEU A 39 3.01 -3.31 -4.67
N GLU A 40 4.12 -2.60 -4.46
CA GLU A 40 4.88 -1.99 -5.57
C GLU A 40 5.41 -3.05 -6.53
N ARG A 41 6.05 -4.11 -6.03
CA ARG A 41 6.57 -5.20 -6.87
C ARG A 41 5.48 -5.84 -7.73
N MET A 42 4.30 -6.09 -7.15
CA MET A 42 3.14 -6.61 -7.88
C MET A 42 2.68 -5.67 -8.98
N PHE A 43 2.65 -4.36 -8.73
CA PHE A 43 2.29 -3.38 -9.75
C PHE A 43 3.31 -3.38 -10.89
N TYR A 44 4.61 -3.40 -10.60
CA TYR A 44 5.65 -3.46 -11.61
C TYR A 44 5.56 -4.73 -12.48
N LEU A 45 5.33 -5.89 -11.85
CA LEU A 45 5.16 -7.16 -12.57
C LEU A 45 3.95 -7.11 -13.51
N LEU A 46 2.82 -6.58 -13.06
CA LEU A 46 1.60 -6.49 -13.86
C LEU A 46 1.65 -5.42 -14.96
N ASP A 47 2.53 -4.44 -14.80
CA ASP A 47 2.86 -3.42 -15.81
C ASP A 47 3.96 -3.90 -16.77
N GLY A 48 4.47 -5.12 -16.61
CA GLY A 48 5.53 -5.69 -17.46
C GLY A 48 6.90 -5.04 -17.27
N LYS A 49 7.11 -4.33 -16.15
CA LYS A 49 8.36 -3.64 -15.82
C LYS A 49 9.29 -4.55 -15.01
N ALA A 50 10.59 -4.26 -15.06
CA ALA A 50 11.56 -4.89 -14.17
C ALA A 50 11.26 -4.52 -12.72
N ILE A 51 11.39 -5.48 -11.80
CA ILE A 51 11.18 -5.25 -10.37
C ILE A 51 12.16 -4.16 -9.89
N PRO A 52 11.69 -3.13 -9.16
CA PRO A 52 12.56 -2.05 -8.69
C PRO A 52 13.57 -2.56 -7.66
N ASP A 53 14.72 -1.89 -7.57
CA ASP A 53 15.71 -2.15 -6.53
C ASP A 53 15.08 -1.93 -5.13
N ASN A 54 15.16 -2.96 -4.30
CA ASN A 54 14.64 -2.94 -2.92
C ASN A 54 15.21 -1.81 -2.05
N ARG A 55 16.36 -1.24 -2.42
CA ARG A 55 16.96 -0.10 -1.70
C ARG A 55 16.20 1.21 -1.89
N HIS A 56 15.38 1.30 -2.93
CA HIS A 56 14.62 2.50 -3.28
C HIS A 56 13.13 2.19 -3.43
N ASP A 57 12.65 1.12 -2.80
CA ASP A 57 11.24 0.73 -2.84
C ASP A 57 10.34 1.79 -2.17
N VAL A 58 9.04 1.69 -2.43
CA VAL A 58 8.02 2.60 -1.90
C VAL A 58 8.08 2.73 -0.38
N ALA A 59 8.49 1.69 0.35
CA ALA A 59 8.51 1.75 1.81
C ALA A 59 9.70 2.57 2.32
N ILE A 60 10.86 2.51 1.64
CA ILE A 60 11.99 3.40 1.89
C ILE A 60 11.57 4.85 1.59
N ARG A 61 11.00 5.11 0.40
CA ARG A 61 10.54 6.46 0.02
C ARG A 61 9.52 7.03 0.99
N PHE A 62 8.58 6.20 1.45
CA PHE A 62 7.58 6.60 2.44
C PHE A 62 8.21 6.90 3.80
N MET A 63 9.17 6.09 4.26
CA MET A 63 9.89 6.33 5.51
C MET A 63 10.71 7.62 5.47
N ASP A 64 11.40 7.89 4.37
CA ASP A 64 12.16 9.11 4.16
C ASP A 64 11.23 10.33 4.16
N PHE A 65 10.08 10.23 3.49
CA PHE A 65 9.06 11.28 3.49
C PHE A 65 8.55 11.59 4.89
N VAL A 66 8.15 10.57 5.66
CA VAL A 66 7.65 10.72 7.04
C VAL A 66 8.68 11.40 7.93
N SER A 67 9.96 11.07 7.74
CA SER A 67 11.06 11.65 8.52
C SER A 67 11.36 13.10 8.14
N ALA A 68 11.26 13.43 6.85
CA ALA A 68 11.54 14.77 6.33
C ALA A 68 10.38 15.76 6.53
N HIS A 69 9.13 15.30 6.61
CA HIS A 69 7.93 16.14 6.64
C HIS A 69 7.07 15.86 7.88
N PRO A 70 7.51 16.27 9.09
CA PRO A 70 6.85 15.91 10.35
C PRO A 70 5.42 16.47 10.51
N HIS A 71 5.07 17.49 9.72
CA HIS A 71 3.74 18.12 9.74
C HIS A 71 2.83 17.66 8.60
N GLU A 72 3.35 16.84 7.69
CA GLU A 72 2.57 16.28 6.60
C GLU A 72 2.11 14.86 6.95
N GLN A 73 0.97 14.47 6.40
CA GLN A 73 0.32 13.18 6.68
C GLN A 73 -0.15 12.48 5.40
N VAL A 74 0.32 12.97 4.26
CA VAL A 74 -0.05 12.49 2.93
C VAL A 74 1.22 12.34 2.13
N PHE A 75 1.65 11.10 1.97
CA PHE A 75 2.68 10.73 1.01
C PHE A 75 2.03 10.47 -0.34
N ASP A 76 2.61 11.02 -1.40
CA ASP A 76 2.10 10.92 -2.75
C ASP A 76 3.23 10.51 -3.70
N ASP A 77 3.10 9.33 -4.33
CA ASP A 77 4.07 8.81 -5.31
C ASP A 77 3.38 8.36 -6.61
N ASP A 78 4.12 7.75 -7.54
CA ASP A 78 3.57 7.36 -8.85
C ASP A 78 2.45 6.32 -8.80
N LEU A 79 2.42 5.44 -7.79
CA LEU A 79 1.50 4.31 -7.72
C LEU A 79 0.47 4.44 -6.61
N PHE A 80 0.80 5.16 -5.54
CA PHE A 80 0.05 5.21 -4.29
C PHE A 80 -0.05 6.62 -3.73
N VAL A 81 -1.20 6.90 -3.11
CA VAL A 81 -1.35 7.99 -2.14
C VAL A 81 -1.58 7.38 -0.77
N ILE A 82 -0.70 7.66 0.18
CA ILE A 82 -0.75 7.12 1.54
C ILE A 82 -1.09 8.24 2.50
N ARG A 83 -2.30 8.21 3.06
CA ARG A 83 -2.68 9.07 4.18
C ARG A 83 -2.59 8.31 5.48
N TYR A 84 -1.80 8.80 6.43
CA TYR A 84 -1.59 8.14 7.72
C TYR A 84 -2.17 8.96 8.88
N TYR A 85 -2.48 8.27 9.98
CA TYR A 85 -3.22 8.84 11.11
C TYR A 85 -2.57 8.46 12.44
N GLN A 86 -2.77 9.29 13.47
CA GLN A 86 -2.18 9.10 14.80
C GLN A 86 -2.50 7.73 15.43
N LYS A 87 -3.66 7.14 15.12
CA LYS A 87 -4.02 5.78 15.57
C LYS A 87 -3.18 4.65 14.92
N GLY A 88 -2.20 5.00 14.10
CA GLY A 88 -1.29 4.07 13.41
C GLY A 88 -1.82 3.49 12.11
N SER A 89 -3.06 3.80 11.71
CA SER A 89 -3.60 3.33 10.43
C SER A 89 -3.07 4.14 9.25
N GLY A 90 -2.88 3.48 8.11
CA GLY A 90 -2.62 4.10 6.82
C GLY A 90 -3.71 3.75 5.80
N HIS A 91 -4.19 4.75 5.09
CA HIS A 91 -5.11 4.60 3.97
C HIS A 91 -4.30 4.70 2.68
N ILE A 92 -4.15 3.59 1.98
CA ILE A 92 -3.40 3.51 0.72
C ILE A 92 -4.40 3.55 -0.42
N THR A 93 -4.33 4.59 -1.24
CA THR A 93 -5.16 4.76 -2.44
C THR A 93 -4.32 4.43 -3.66
N PHE A 94 -4.81 3.53 -4.51
CA PHE A 94 -4.13 3.14 -5.75
C PHE A 94 -4.41 4.17 -6.85
N LYS A 95 -3.36 4.55 -7.58
CA LYS A 95 -3.47 5.43 -8.76
C LYS A 95 -3.73 4.66 -10.06
N ARG A 96 -3.14 3.47 -10.19
CA ARG A 96 -3.28 2.57 -11.36
C ARG A 96 -4.36 1.52 -11.14
N LEU A 97 -5.63 1.90 -11.34
CA LEU A 97 -6.76 0.98 -11.16
C LEU A 97 -6.77 -0.17 -12.17
N ASP A 98 -6.20 0.03 -13.34
CA ASP A 98 -5.99 -1.02 -14.34
C ASP A 98 -5.12 -2.17 -13.82
N LEU A 99 -4.13 -1.87 -12.97
CA LEU A 99 -3.28 -2.87 -12.32
C LEU A 99 -4.00 -3.52 -11.13
N VAL A 100 -4.84 -2.77 -10.42
CA VAL A 100 -5.69 -3.30 -9.35
C VAL A 100 -6.66 -4.34 -9.90
N ASP A 101 -7.27 -4.09 -11.06
CA ASP A 101 -8.15 -5.05 -11.73
C ASP A 101 -7.40 -6.34 -12.10
N LYS A 102 -6.18 -6.24 -12.65
CA LYS A 102 -5.32 -7.41 -12.92
C LYS A 102 -4.96 -8.18 -11.64
N MET A 103 -4.70 -7.49 -10.53
CA MET A 103 -4.50 -8.16 -9.23
C MET A 103 -5.74 -8.92 -8.81
N ASN A 104 -6.93 -8.31 -8.96
CA ASN A 104 -8.19 -8.96 -8.64
C ASN A 104 -8.46 -10.17 -9.53
N ASP A 105 -8.06 -10.16 -10.80
CA ASP A 105 -8.15 -11.33 -11.69
C ASP A 105 -7.28 -12.50 -11.19
N ILE A 106 -6.11 -12.21 -10.61
CA ILE A 106 -5.27 -13.24 -9.96
C ILE A 106 -5.97 -13.78 -8.72
N VAL A 107 -6.49 -12.90 -7.86
CA VAL A 107 -7.22 -13.31 -6.65
C VAL A 107 -8.45 -14.16 -7.01
N ALA A 108 -9.20 -13.78 -8.06
CA ALA A 108 -10.35 -14.52 -8.57
C ALA A 108 -9.99 -15.96 -8.97
N LYS A 109 -8.84 -16.14 -9.64
CA LYS A 109 -8.37 -17.45 -10.11
C LYS A 109 -7.97 -18.37 -8.95
N HIS A 110 -7.34 -17.83 -7.91
CA HIS A 110 -6.85 -18.62 -6.78
C HIS A 110 -7.86 -18.78 -5.65
N PHE A 111 -8.81 -17.84 -5.52
CA PHE A 111 -9.84 -17.83 -4.50
C PHE A 111 -11.24 -17.65 -5.12
N PRO A 112 -11.70 -18.62 -5.94
CA PRO A 112 -12.95 -18.50 -6.70
C PRO A 112 -14.20 -18.31 -5.82
N SER A 113 -14.18 -18.82 -4.58
CA SER A 113 -15.29 -18.69 -3.63
C SER A 113 -15.32 -17.36 -2.88
N ALA A 114 -14.30 -16.52 -3.05
CA ALA A 114 -14.08 -15.35 -2.20
C ALA A 114 -14.51 -14.02 -2.84
N LEU A 115 -14.71 -14.01 -4.14
CA LEU A 115 -15.36 -12.91 -4.84
C LEU A 115 -16.86 -13.19 -4.87
N SER A 116 -17.62 -12.57 -3.96
CA SER A 116 -19.08 -12.55 -4.07
C SER A 116 -19.45 -12.04 -5.47
N ALA A 117 -20.26 -12.81 -6.19
CA ALA A 117 -20.74 -12.45 -7.51
C ALA A 117 -21.33 -11.02 -7.49
N LYS A 118 -20.99 -10.25 -8.53
CA LYS A 118 -21.37 -8.84 -8.69
C LYS A 118 -22.85 -8.57 -8.45
#